data_AF-A0A5S9X1S4-F1
#
_entry.id   AF-A0A5S9X1S4-F1
#
_cell.length_a   1.000
_cell.length_b   1.000
_cell.length_c   1.000
_cell.angle_alpha   90.00
_cell.angle_beta   90.00
_cell.angle_gamma   90.00
#
_symmetry.space_group_name_H-M   'P 1'
#
loop_
_entity.id
_entity.type
_entity.pdbx_description
1 polymer ?
#
loop_
_entity_poly.entity_id
_entity_poly.type
_entity_poly.pdbx_seq_one_letter_code
_entity_poly.pdbx_strand_id
1 'polypeptide(L)'
;MKRFALAPKPAMGRFGLIPDPETYLYWLLLLFPASSSLSLSLPHQFLLLLQTLASLSSIFPLCVDPSDIGVGVSDRNLKMSRGRGVPMMDLKRSYDVEDRVVSVSIPSIIEADEADLWPLPEIDTKKSKFPCCIVWTPLPVVSWLAPFIGHIGLCREDGVILDFAGSNFINVDDFAFGPPARYLQLDRTKCCLPPNMGGHTCKYGFKHTDFGTARTWDNALSSSTRSFEHKTYNIFTCNCHSFVANCLNRLCYGGSMEWNMVNVAILLMIKGKWINGSSVVRSFLPCAVVTSLGVVLVGWPFLIGLSSFSLLLFAWFIIATYCFKNIIT
;
A
#
# COMPACT_ATOMS: atom_id res chain seq x y z
N MET A 1 -34.46 32.63 31.86
CA MET A 1 -33.01 32.39 31.83
C MET A 1 -32.67 31.21 32.73
N LYS A 2 -32.54 30.00 32.18
CA LYS A 2 -32.01 28.83 32.89
C LYS A 2 -30.65 28.50 32.28
N ARG A 3 -29.59 28.60 33.10
CA ARG A 3 -28.22 28.21 32.76
C ARG A 3 -28.17 26.69 32.60
N PHE A 4 -27.86 26.19 31.42
CA PHE A 4 -27.48 24.79 31.23
C PHE A 4 -25.98 24.67 31.53
N ALA A 5 -25.65 23.93 32.59
CA ALA A 5 -24.30 23.49 32.86
C ALA A 5 -23.90 22.44 31.81
N LEU A 6 -22.80 22.69 31.11
CA LEU A 6 -22.13 21.70 30.26
C LEU A 6 -21.59 20.58 31.16
N ALA A 7 -22.08 19.36 30.94
CA ALA A 7 -21.47 18.16 31.50
C ALA A 7 -20.03 18.01 30.95
N PRO A 8 -19.06 17.57 31.76
CA PRO A 8 -17.69 17.38 31.32
C PRO A 8 -17.62 16.24 30.29
N LYS A 9 -16.84 16.45 29.22
CA LYS A 9 -16.49 15.43 28.22
C LYS A 9 -15.94 14.19 28.93
N PRO A 10 -16.36 12.96 28.58
CA PRO A 10 -15.66 11.77 29.04
C PRO A 10 -14.24 11.79 28.47
N ALA A 11 -13.25 11.67 29.35
CA ALA A 11 -11.86 11.44 28.98
C ALA A 11 -11.80 10.12 28.20
N MET A 12 -11.51 10.20 26.90
CA MET A 12 -11.33 9.05 26.04
C MET A 12 -9.94 8.46 26.36
N GLY A 13 -9.93 7.54 27.31
CA GLY A 13 -8.76 6.75 27.66
C GLY A 13 -8.34 5.82 26.53
N ARG A 14 -7.02 5.76 26.32
CA ARG A 14 -6.18 4.64 25.88
C ARG A 14 -6.89 3.40 25.29
N PHE A 15 -6.44 3.02 24.09
CA PHE A 15 -6.76 1.79 23.34
C PHE A 15 -8.14 1.73 22.68
N GLY A 16 -8.25 2.42 21.54
CA GLY A 16 -9.25 2.05 20.53
C GLY A 16 -8.76 0.83 19.75
N LEU A 17 -9.43 -0.31 19.95
CA LEU A 17 -9.57 -1.47 19.05
C LEU A 17 -8.38 -1.77 18.11
N ILE A 18 -7.20 -1.96 18.69
CA ILE A 18 -6.16 -2.84 18.13
C ILE A 18 -6.40 -4.17 18.83
N PRO A 19 -6.55 -5.33 18.14
CA PRO A 19 -6.44 -6.61 18.81
C PRO A 19 -5.09 -6.59 19.52
N ASP A 20 -5.11 -6.71 20.83
CA ASP A 20 -3.92 -6.74 21.67
C ASP A 20 -2.90 -7.75 21.10
N PRO A 21 -1.59 -7.48 21.22
CA PRO A 21 -0.55 -8.43 20.82
C PRO A 21 -0.72 -9.83 21.41
N GLU A 22 -1.45 -9.97 22.53
CA GLU A 22 -1.72 -11.26 23.16
C GLU A 22 -2.81 -12.08 22.45
N THR A 23 -3.79 -11.43 21.81
CA THR A 23 -4.74 -12.10 20.92
C THR A 23 -3.99 -12.81 19.78
N TYR A 24 -2.95 -12.20 19.20
CA TYR A 24 -2.13 -12.85 18.17
C TYR A 24 -1.27 -14.01 18.72
N LEU A 25 -0.80 -13.91 19.97
CA LEU A 25 -0.14 -15.03 20.65
C LEU A 25 -1.10 -16.19 20.91
N TYR A 26 -2.35 -15.91 21.28
CA TYR A 26 -3.40 -16.91 21.44
C TYR A 26 -3.69 -17.64 20.13
N TRP A 27 -3.71 -16.94 19.00
CA TRP A 27 -3.88 -17.56 17.68
C TRP A 27 -2.63 -18.33 17.21
N LEU A 28 -1.40 -17.88 17.54
CA LEU A 28 -0.18 -18.65 17.29
C LEU A 28 -0.04 -19.89 18.19
N LEU A 29 -0.52 -19.81 19.44
CA LEU A 29 -0.57 -20.94 20.37
C LEU A 29 -1.65 -21.96 19.95
N LEU A 30 -2.70 -21.55 19.23
CA LEU A 30 -3.67 -22.45 18.60
C LEU A 30 -3.14 -23.11 17.31
N LEU A 31 -2.11 -22.54 16.67
CA LEU A 31 -1.42 -23.14 15.51
C LEU A 31 -0.43 -24.25 15.90
N PHE A 32 0.00 -24.28 17.16
CA PHE A 32 0.74 -25.39 17.76
C PHE A 32 -0.15 -26.03 18.83
N PRO A 33 -1.02 -27.00 18.48
CA PRO A 33 -1.61 -27.81 19.53
C PRO A 33 -0.44 -28.36 20.35
N ALA A 34 -0.49 -28.17 21.66
CA ALA A 34 0.36 -28.91 22.58
C ALA A 34 0.00 -30.40 22.43
N SER A 35 0.49 -31.03 21.36
CA SER A 35 0.29 -32.44 21.11
C SER A 35 1.24 -33.16 22.05
N SER A 36 0.72 -33.50 23.22
CA SER A 36 1.27 -34.52 24.10
C SER A 36 1.25 -35.93 23.48
N SER A 37 1.11 -36.05 22.16
CA SER A 37 1.13 -37.29 21.39
C SER A 37 2.25 -37.24 20.36
N LEU A 38 3.42 -37.69 20.80
CA LEU A 38 4.63 -37.92 20.03
C LEU A 38 4.44 -39.13 19.07
N SER A 39 3.46 -39.12 18.16
CA SER A 39 3.23 -40.27 17.26
C SER A 39 2.44 -40.01 15.97
N LEU A 40 2.17 -38.76 15.58
CA LEU A 40 1.54 -38.50 14.27
C LEU A 40 2.59 -38.42 13.16
N SER A 41 2.35 -39.16 12.08
CA SER A 41 3.23 -39.19 10.91
C SER A 41 3.23 -37.84 10.18
N LEU A 42 4.37 -37.48 9.57
CA LEU A 42 4.59 -36.25 8.79
C LEU A 42 3.42 -35.85 7.85
N PRO A 43 2.76 -36.77 7.11
CA PRO A 43 1.60 -36.42 6.27
C PRO A 43 0.36 -35.97 7.06
N HIS A 44 0.14 -36.45 8.29
CA HIS A 44 -1.00 -36.02 9.11
C HIS A 44 -0.78 -34.62 9.70
N GLN A 45 0.46 -34.27 10.07
CA GLN A 45 0.79 -32.91 10.51
C GLN A 45 0.64 -31.91 9.34
N PHE A 46 0.96 -32.33 8.12
CA PHE A 46 0.76 -31.52 6.92
C PHE A 46 -0.73 -31.32 6.59
N LEU A 47 -1.56 -32.36 6.77
CA LEU A 47 -3.01 -32.26 6.58
C LEU A 47 -3.67 -31.34 7.61
N LEU A 48 -3.25 -31.44 8.88
CA LEU A 48 -3.70 -30.55 9.96
C LEU A 48 -3.33 -29.09 9.65
N LEU A 49 -2.10 -28.84 9.20
CA LEU A 49 -1.64 -27.51 8.79
C LEU A 49 -2.49 -26.96 7.63
N LEU A 50 -2.75 -27.77 6.59
CA LEU A 50 -3.63 -27.40 5.47
C LEU A 50 -5.08 -27.17 5.90
N GLN A 51 -5.60 -27.94 6.86
CA GLN A 51 -6.94 -27.73 7.43
C GLN A 51 -7.00 -26.45 8.26
N THR A 52 -5.98 -26.09 9.03
CA THR A 52 -5.88 -24.78 9.71
C THR A 52 -5.77 -23.62 8.72
N LEU A 53 -5.06 -23.80 7.61
CA LEU A 53 -4.96 -22.78 6.56
C LEU A 53 -6.28 -22.63 5.76
N ALA A 54 -7.02 -23.71 5.53
CA ALA A 54 -8.35 -23.70 4.91
C ALA A 54 -9.45 -23.17 5.85
N SER A 55 -9.28 -23.29 7.16
CA SER A 55 -10.16 -22.65 8.13
C SER A 55 -9.84 -21.18 8.32
N LEU A 56 -8.58 -20.76 8.14
CA LEU A 56 -8.22 -19.34 8.03
C LEU A 56 -8.94 -18.67 6.84
N SER A 57 -9.02 -19.29 5.66
CA SER A 57 -9.71 -18.69 4.50
C SER A 57 -11.24 -18.55 4.66
N SER A 58 -11.85 -19.25 5.62
CA SER A 58 -13.30 -19.20 5.89
C SER A 58 -13.70 -18.31 7.08
N ILE A 59 -12.72 -17.74 7.80
CA ILE A 59 -12.93 -16.87 8.97
C ILE A 59 -12.71 -15.38 8.65
N PHE A 60 -12.10 -15.04 7.51
CA PHE A 60 -11.89 -13.65 7.10
C PHE A 60 -12.98 -13.17 6.15
N PRO A 61 -13.88 -12.25 6.56
CA PRO A 61 -14.83 -11.66 5.64
C PRO A 61 -14.06 -10.92 4.53
N LEU A 62 -14.49 -11.18 3.30
CA LEU A 62 -14.00 -10.54 2.09
C LEU A 62 -14.21 -9.02 2.21
N CYS A 63 -13.21 -8.24 1.80
CA CYS A 63 -13.35 -6.80 1.62
C CYS A 63 -14.13 -6.57 0.32
N VAL A 64 -15.46 -6.73 0.35
CA VAL A 64 -16.33 -6.30 -0.74
C VAL A 64 -16.95 -4.97 -0.31
N ASP A 65 -16.52 -3.89 -0.94
CA ASP A 65 -17.20 -2.61 -0.85
C ASP A 65 -18.46 -2.70 -1.74
N PRO A 66 -19.68 -2.47 -1.22
CA PRO A 66 -20.89 -2.49 -2.04
C PRO A 66 -20.88 -1.46 -3.20
N SER A 67 -19.98 -0.48 -3.15
CA SER A 67 -19.81 0.52 -4.22
C SER A 67 -19.08 -0.01 -5.46
N ASP A 68 -18.39 -1.15 -5.39
CA ASP A 68 -17.73 -1.78 -6.55
C ASP A 68 -18.64 -2.77 -7.30
N ILE A 69 -19.90 -2.93 -6.86
CA ILE A 69 -20.93 -3.69 -7.56
C ILE A 69 -21.97 -2.72 -8.13
N GLY A 70 -21.68 -2.21 -9.34
CA GLY A 70 -22.70 -1.74 -10.27
C GLY A 70 -22.95 -0.23 -10.31
N VAL A 71 -22.30 0.43 -11.27
CA VAL A 71 -23.01 1.41 -12.12
C VAL A 71 -23.02 0.83 -13.53
N GLY A 72 -23.96 -0.09 -13.76
CA GLY A 72 -24.43 -0.36 -15.10
C GLY A 72 -25.00 0.93 -15.67
N VAL A 73 -24.38 1.43 -16.74
CA VAL A 73 -24.90 2.56 -17.51
C VAL A 73 -26.30 2.17 -17.99
N SER A 74 -27.30 2.77 -17.37
CA SER A 74 -28.70 2.69 -17.83
C SER A 74 -28.81 3.47 -19.14
N ASP A 75 -29.05 2.73 -20.22
CA ASP A 75 -29.52 3.27 -21.49
C ASP A 75 -30.76 4.14 -21.25
N ARG A 76 -30.56 5.45 -21.27
CA ARG A 76 -31.64 6.43 -21.34
C ARG A 76 -31.58 7.17 -22.66
N ASN A 77 -32.40 6.66 -23.59
CA ASN A 77 -33.12 7.38 -24.64
C ASN A 77 -32.80 8.89 -24.74
N LEU A 78 -31.82 9.24 -25.56
CA LEU A 78 -31.72 10.58 -26.13
C LEU A 78 -32.50 10.60 -27.44
N LYS A 79 -33.76 11.05 -27.32
CA LYS A 79 -34.61 11.40 -28.47
C LYS A 79 -33.84 12.39 -29.36
N MET A 80 -33.65 11.96 -30.59
CA MET A 80 -33.22 12.78 -31.72
C MET A 80 -34.15 14.00 -31.83
N SER A 81 -33.64 15.19 -31.54
CA SER A 81 -34.26 16.44 -31.93
C SER A 81 -33.48 17.03 -33.10
N ARG A 82 -34.19 17.23 -34.20
CA ARG A 82 -33.71 17.70 -35.49
C ARG A 82 -33.49 19.21 -35.39
N GLY A 83 -32.24 19.68 -35.45
CA GLY A 83 -31.89 21.09 -35.31
C GLY A 83 -30.71 21.52 -36.19
N ARG A 84 -31.07 22.06 -37.36
CA ARG A 84 -30.40 23.10 -38.18
C ARG A 84 -28.87 23.03 -38.36
N GLY A 85 -28.44 22.67 -39.58
CA GLY A 85 -27.04 22.66 -40.00
C GLY A 85 -26.36 24.03 -39.96
N VAL A 86 -25.08 24.01 -39.55
CA VAL A 86 -24.18 25.17 -39.57
C VAL A 86 -23.57 25.29 -40.98
N PRO A 87 -23.53 26.47 -41.62
CA PRO A 87 -23.00 26.61 -42.97
C PRO A 87 -21.47 26.42 -43.02
N MET A 88 -20.99 25.79 -44.09
CA MET A 88 -19.57 25.49 -44.42
C MET A 88 -18.71 26.75 -44.71
N MET A 89 -19.08 27.91 -44.16
CA MET A 89 -18.41 29.19 -44.34
C MET A 89 -17.68 29.62 -43.06
N ASP A 90 -18.15 29.20 -41.88
CA ASP A 90 -17.50 29.50 -40.59
C ASP A 90 -16.29 28.59 -40.28
N LEU A 91 -16.16 27.45 -40.96
CA LEU A 91 -15.03 26.54 -40.79
C LEU A 91 -13.75 27.03 -41.49
N LYS A 92 -13.87 27.96 -42.46
CA LYS A 92 -12.75 28.48 -43.23
C LYS A 92 -12.04 29.64 -42.53
N ARG A 93 -12.73 30.33 -41.61
CA ARG A 93 -12.16 31.47 -40.87
C ARG A 93 -11.32 31.05 -39.66
N SER A 94 -11.50 29.84 -39.14
CA SER A 94 -10.68 29.30 -38.04
C SER A 94 -9.35 28.71 -38.51
N TYR A 95 -9.21 28.35 -39.79
CA TYR A 95 -7.96 27.83 -40.35
C TYR A 95 -6.98 28.93 -40.80
N ASP A 96 -7.43 30.17 -40.97
CA ASP A 96 -6.57 31.29 -41.41
C ASP A 96 -6.03 32.16 -40.24
N VAL A 97 -6.29 31.79 -38.99
CA VAL A 97 -5.75 32.48 -37.80
C VAL A 97 -4.48 31.79 -37.26
N GLU A 98 -4.29 30.50 -37.55
CA GLU A 98 -3.11 29.74 -37.08
C GLU A 98 -1.84 30.04 -37.90
N ASP A 99 -1.97 30.56 -39.12
CA ASP A 99 -0.83 30.77 -40.02
C ASP A 99 -0.12 32.14 -39.84
N ARG A 100 -0.63 33.03 -38.97
CA ARG A 100 -0.05 34.37 -38.72
C ARG A 100 0.63 34.56 -37.38
N VAL A 101 0.62 33.58 -36.49
CA VAL A 101 1.35 33.64 -35.21
C VAL A 101 2.74 32.96 -35.32
N VAL A 102 3.02 32.28 -36.44
CA VAL A 102 4.33 31.66 -36.73
C VAL A 102 5.27 32.67 -37.39
N SER A 103 5.67 33.72 -36.66
CA SER A 103 6.91 34.47 -36.95
C SER A 103 7.29 35.42 -35.81
N VAL A 104 7.39 34.88 -34.59
CA VAL A 104 8.27 35.47 -33.59
C VAL A 104 9.22 34.37 -33.15
N SER A 105 10.48 34.53 -33.52
CA SER A 105 11.60 33.69 -33.12
C SER A 105 11.73 33.68 -31.60
N ILE A 106 11.19 32.64 -30.96
CA ILE A 106 11.52 32.30 -29.56
C ILE A 106 12.78 31.43 -29.63
N PRO A 107 13.92 31.87 -29.05
CA PRO A 107 15.14 31.07 -29.03
C PRO A 107 14.92 29.83 -28.17
N SER A 108 15.24 28.65 -28.72
CA SER A 108 15.61 27.41 -28.02
C SER A 108 15.24 27.31 -26.52
N ILE A 109 13.97 27.04 -26.22
CA ILE A 109 13.56 26.45 -24.93
C ILE A 109 12.97 25.08 -25.26
N ILE A 110 13.85 24.15 -25.61
CA ILE A 110 13.56 22.71 -25.55
C ILE A 110 14.73 22.07 -24.82
N GLU A 111 14.96 22.53 -23.60
CA GLU A 111 15.19 21.60 -22.50
C GLU A 111 13.83 21.52 -21.81
N ALA A 112 13.19 20.35 -21.89
CA ALA A 112 11.96 20.11 -21.16
C ALA A 112 12.31 20.26 -19.68
N ASP A 113 11.80 21.33 -19.06
CA ASP A 113 11.90 21.61 -17.64
C ASP A 113 11.74 20.31 -16.85
N GLU A 114 12.75 19.98 -16.04
CA GLU A 114 12.56 19.29 -14.79
C GLU A 114 11.30 19.88 -14.16
N ALA A 115 10.21 19.10 -14.07
CA ALA A 115 8.98 19.56 -13.42
C ALA A 115 9.37 20.30 -12.14
N ASP A 116 8.81 21.49 -11.85
CA ASP A 116 9.10 22.42 -10.74
C ASP A 116 9.17 21.74 -9.34
N LEU A 117 10.12 20.83 -9.16
CA LEU A 117 10.26 19.96 -8.03
C LEU A 117 11.28 20.63 -7.14
N TRP A 118 10.82 21.24 -6.05
CA TRP A 118 11.72 21.81 -5.06
C TRP A 118 12.68 20.74 -4.52
N PRO A 119 13.90 21.08 -4.09
CA PRO A 119 14.81 20.12 -3.49
C PRO A 119 14.17 19.46 -2.25
N LEU A 120 14.33 18.14 -2.12
CA LEU A 120 13.88 17.43 -0.93
C LEU A 120 14.82 17.72 0.25
N PRO A 121 14.30 17.77 1.49
CA PRO A 121 15.15 17.80 2.66
C PRO A 121 16.02 16.54 2.75
N GLU A 122 17.15 16.64 3.45
CA GLU A 122 17.98 15.49 3.74
C GLU A 122 17.24 14.50 4.65
N ILE A 123 17.53 13.21 4.48
CA ILE A 123 16.96 12.15 5.31
C ILE A 123 17.55 12.25 6.72
N ASP A 124 16.70 12.50 7.71
CA ASP A 124 17.08 12.51 9.13
C ASP A 124 16.56 11.24 9.82
N THR A 125 17.44 10.24 9.90
CA THR A 125 17.12 8.96 10.53
C THR A 125 16.90 9.05 12.04
N LYS A 126 17.40 10.11 12.71
CA LYS A 126 17.24 10.30 14.16
C LYS A 126 15.86 10.87 14.48
N LYS A 127 15.35 11.74 13.62
CA LYS A 127 13.99 12.31 13.72
C LYS A 127 12.93 11.51 12.96
N SER A 128 13.32 10.36 12.40
CA SER A 128 12.46 9.52 11.55
C SER A 128 11.82 10.28 10.38
N LYS A 129 12.56 11.20 9.75
CA LYS A 129 12.10 11.96 8.58
C LYS A 129 12.73 11.40 7.32
N PHE A 130 11.89 10.87 6.42
CA PHE A 130 12.32 10.19 5.20
C PHE A 130 11.62 10.74 3.95
N PRO A 131 11.99 11.93 3.44
CA PRO A 131 11.30 12.58 2.32
C PRO A 131 11.12 11.67 1.10
N CYS A 132 9.87 11.50 0.66
CA CYS A 132 9.47 10.65 -0.47
C CYS A 132 9.99 9.19 -0.42
N CYS A 133 10.13 8.63 0.78
CA CYS A 133 10.60 7.26 0.94
C CYS A 133 9.45 6.27 1.17
N ILE A 134 9.65 5.04 0.69
CA ILE A 134 8.99 3.86 1.28
C ILE A 134 9.82 3.46 2.49
N VAL A 135 9.18 3.26 3.64
CA VAL A 135 9.83 2.78 4.88
C VAL A 135 9.30 1.41 5.26
N TRP A 136 10.09 0.65 6.01
CA TRP A 136 9.71 -0.69 6.48
C TRP A 136 10.25 -1.02 7.86
N THR A 137 9.44 -1.71 8.65
CA THR A 137 9.81 -2.28 9.95
C THR A 137 9.33 -3.74 10.05
N PRO A 138 10.07 -4.64 10.70
CA PRO A 138 9.63 -6.02 10.91
C PRO A 138 8.32 -6.06 11.73
N LEU A 139 7.34 -6.88 11.32
CA LEU A 139 6.13 -7.10 12.13
C LEU A 139 6.48 -7.95 13.37
N PRO A 140 6.11 -7.53 14.59
CA PRO A 140 6.26 -8.36 15.78
C PRO A 140 5.65 -9.75 15.60
N VAL A 141 6.31 -10.78 16.12
CA VAL A 141 5.91 -12.20 16.05
C VAL A 141 5.97 -12.80 14.65
N VAL A 142 5.32 -12.19 13.65
CA VAL A 142 5.32 -12.68 12.25
C VAL A 142 6.73 -12.70 11.67
N SER A 143 7.50 -11.63 11.89
CA SER A 143 8.90 -11.56 11.41
C SER A 143 9.83 -12.55 12.12
N TRP A 144 9.43 -13.14 13.24
CA TRP A 144 10.26 -14.15 13.93
C TRP A 144 10.25 -15.47 13.17
N LEU A 145 9.15 -15.76 12.45
CA LEU A 145 9.01 -16.93 11.59
C LEU A 145 9.44 -16.63 10.15
N ALA A 146 9.16 -15.43 9.66
CA ALA A 146 9.50 -14.99 8.31
C ALA A 146 10.08 -13.57 8.32
N PRO A 147 11.41 -13.39 8.44
CA PRO A 147 12.05 -12.10 8.75
C PRO A 147 11.94 -11.04 7.64
N PHE A 148 11.43 -11.42 6.48
CA PHE A 148 11.19 -10.52 5.35
C PHE A 148 9.79 -9.91 5.35
N ILE A 149 8.88 -10.45 6.18
CA ILE A 149 7.52 -9.91 6.33
C ILE A 149 7.56 -8.75 7.33
N GLY A 150 7.04 -7.61 6.90
CA GLY A 150 7.00 -6.43 7.73
C GLY A 150 6.01 -5.38 7.24
N HIS A 151 5.91 -4.33 8.02
CA HIS A 151 4.98 -3.22 7.85
C HIS A 151 5.64 -2.17 6.99
N ILE A 152 4.88 -1.55 6.11
CA ILE A 152 5.40 -0.48 5.26
C ILE A 152 4.60 0.80 5.37
N GLY A 153 5.28 1.91 5.15
CA GLY A 153 4.68 3.24 5.04
C GLY A 153 5.24 3.97 3.83
N LEU A 154 4.53 5.01 3.40
CA LEU A 154 4.97 5.93 2.36
C LEU A 154 5.08 7.33 2.96
N CYS A 155 6.18 8.01 2.69
CA CYS A 155 6.47 9.30 3.29
C CYS A 155 6.14 10.45 2.35
N ARG A 156 5.68 11.55 2.94
CA ARG A 156 5.47 12.83 2.27
C ARG A 156 6.78 13.52 1.88
N GLU A 157 6.68 14.64 1.20
CA GLU A 157 7.84 15.48 0.82
C GLU A 157 8.55 16.08 2.05
N ASP A 158 7.83 16.31 3.15
CA ASP A 158 8.39 16.74 4.45
C ASP A 158 9.02 15.58 5.26
N GLY A 159 8.94 14.36 4.75
CA GLY A 159 9.47 13.15 5.38
C GLY A 159 8.59 12.55 6.48
N VAL A 160 7.40 13.08 6.72
CA VAL A 160 6.40 12.45 7.61
C VAL A 160 5.93 11.13 7.01
N ILE A 161 5.90 10.10 7.84
CA ILE A 161 5.50 8.74 7.46
C ILE A 161 3.98 8.62 7.53
N LEU A 162 3.38 8.05 6.47
CA LEU A 162 1.98 7.64 6.43
C LEU A 162 1.90 6.11 6.33
N ASP A 163 1.09 5.48 7.18
CA ASP A 163 0.90 4.04 7.16
C ASP A 163 -0.53 3.61 7.50
N PHE A 164 -0.99 2.55 6.83
CA PHE A 164 -2.28 1.92 7.10
C PHE A 164 -2.06 0.73 8.03
N ALA A 165 -2.33 0.91 9.32
CA ALA A 165 -2.05 -0.10 10.36
C ALA A 165 -3.31 -0.67 11.03
N GLY A 166 -4.49 -0.14 10.72
CA GLY A 166 -5.76 -0.59 11.31
C GLY A 166 -6.97 -0.13 10.50
N SER A 167 -8.12 -0.76 10.71
CA SER A 167 -9.34 -0.48 9.95
C SER A 167 -9.77 0.97 10.11
N ASN A 168 -10.11 1.61 8.99
CA ASN A 168 -10.57 2.99 8.92
C ASN A 168 -9.59 4.01 9.52
N PHE A 169 -8.30 3.68 9.59
CA PHE A 169 -7.31 4.51 10.25
C PHE A 169 -5.98 4.54 9.49
N ILE A 170 -5.60 5.74 9.05
CA ILE A 170 -4.27 6.03 8.53
C ILE A 170 -3.49 6.78 9.59
N ASN A 171 -2.35 6.23 9.93
CA ASN A 171 -1.46 6.78 10.92
C ASN A 171 -0.53 7.81 10.28
N VAL A 172 -0.23 8.87 11.03
CA VAL A 172 0.53 10.03 10.54
C VAL A 172 1.61 10.36 11.55
N ASP A 173 2.87 10.26 11.13
CA ASP A 173 4.06 10.58 11.92
C ASP A 173 4.31 9.71 13.17
N ASP A 174 3.55 8.61 13.35
CA ASP A 174 3.71 7.65 14.46
C ASP A 174 3.85 6.21 13.95
N PHE A 175 4.80 5.95 13.03
CA PHE A 175 4.90 4.70 12.28
C PHE A 175 4.68 3.42 13.12
N ALA A 176 3.66 2.64 12.76
CA ALA A 176 3.24 1.52 13.57
C ALA A 176 4.30 0.40 13.64
N PHE A 177 4.25 -0.38 14.72
CA PHE A 177 5.13 -1.52 14.98
C PHE A 177 6.61 -1.18 15.20
N GLY A 178 6.92 0.09 15.44
CA GLY A 178 8.24 0.57 15.85
C GLY A 178 8.98 1.34 14.76
N PRO A 179 10.22 1.80 15.05
CA PRO A 179 10.94 2.68 14.14
C PRO A 179 11.24 1.97 12.82
N PRO A 180 11.31 2.71 11.69
CA PRO A 180 11.79 2.15 10.43
C PRO A 180 13.11 1.41 10.61
N ALA A 181 13.27 0.31 9.87
CA ALA A 181 14.49 -0.48 9.79
C ALA A 181 15.15 -0.36 8.41
N ARG A 182 14.33 -0.27 7.37
CA ARG A 182 14.73 -0.03 5.98
C ARG A 182 13.98 1.14 5.38
N TYR A 183 14.60 1.78 4.38
CA TYR A 183 13.97 2.82 3.59
C TYR A 183 14.44 2.78 2.13
N LEU A 184 13.61 3.28 1.23
CA LEU A 184 13.91 3.48 -0.18
C LEU A 184 13.36 4.84 -0.60
N GLN A 185 14.24 5.81 -0.87
CA GLN A 185 13.83 7.09 -1.43
C GLN A 185 13.40 6.91 -2.89
N LEU A 186 12.18 7.34 -3.19
CA LEU A 186 11.64 7.31 -4.53
C LEU A 186 11.95 8.60 -5.27
N ASP A 187 12.12 8.46 -6.58
CA ASP A 187 12.52 9.55 -7.45
C ASP A 187 11.27 10.19 -8.06
N ARG A 188 10.94 11.41 -7.62
CA ARG A 188 9.72 12.12 -8.04
C ARG A 188 9.67 12.39 -9.54
N THR A 189 10.81 12.42 -10.24
CA THR A 189 10.84 12.57 -11.71
C THR A 189 10.18 11.40 -12.43
N LYS A 190 10.04 10.25 -11.75
CA LYS A 190 9.36 9.05 -12.27
C LYS A 190 7.86 9.07 -12.03
N CYS A 191 7.33 10.08 -11.35
CA CYS A 191 5.89 10.27 -11.19
C CYS A 191 5.32 10.98 -12.42
N CYS A 192 4.09 10.61 -12.79
CA CYS A 192 3.29 11.40 -13.70
C CYS A 192 2.50 12.41 -12.87
N LEU A 193 2.96 13.65 -12.83
CA LEU A 193 2.33 14.77 -12.12
C LEU A 193 1.87 15.81 -13.15
N PRO A 194 0.70 15.61 -13.79
CA PRO A 194 0.31 16.47 -14.89
C PRO A 194 -0.11 17.86 -14.38
N PRO A 195 0.27 18.94 -15.10
CA PRO A 195 -0.07 20.31 -14.70
C PRO A 195 -1.57 20.61 -14.81
N ASN A 196 -2.28 19.89 -15.69
CA ASN A 196 -3.72 19.96 -15.92
C ASN A 196 -4.28 18.54 -16.21
N MET A 197 -5.60 18.37 -16.30
CA MET A 197 -6.22 17.03 -16.43
C MET A 197 -5.86 16.27 -17.72
N GLY A 198 -5.29 16.93 -18.74
CA GLY A 198 -4.90 16.29 -20.01
C GLY A 198 -3.39 16.12 -20.20
N GLY A 199 -2.57 16.80 -19.41
CA GLY A 199 -1.12 16.91 -19.57
C GLY A 199 -0.33 15.72 -19.03
N HIS A 200 -0.83 14.50 -19.22
CA HIS A 200 -0.20 13.29 -18.71
C HIS A 200 1.06 12.90 -19.51
N THR A 201 2.14 12.60 -18.79
CA THR A 201 3.37 12.04 -19.39
C THR A 201 3.34 10.51 -19.47
N CYS A 202 2.42 9.86 -18.74
CA CYS A 202 2.26 8.42 -18.75
C CYS A 202 1.37 7.91 -19.89
N LYS A 203 1.60 6.66 -20.32
CA LYS A 203 0.76 5.97 -21.32
C LYS A 203 -0.70 5.76 -20.90
N TYR A 204 -1.00 5.90 -19.60
CA TYR A 204 -2.33 5.67 -19.03
C TYR A 204 -3.18 6.94 -18.93
N GLY A 205 -2.87 8.04 -19.63
CA GLY A 205 -3.45 9.37 -19.39
C GLY A 205 -4.94 9.42 -19.03
N PHE A 206 -5.81 8.82 -19.86
CA PHE A 206 -7.25 8.74 -19.57
C PHE A 206 -7.57 7.95 -18.29
N LYS A 207 -7.05 6.73 -18.15
CA LYS A 207 -7.25 5.88 -16.95
C LYS A 207 -6.65 6.50 -15.70
N HIS A 208 -5.54 7.21 -15.84
CA HIS A 208 -4.87 7.91 -14.76
C HIS A 208 -5.74 9.06 -14.26
N THR A 209 -6.30 9.85 -15.18
CA THR A 209 -7.31 10.89 -14.87
C THR A 209 -8.47 10.31 -14.07
N ASP A 210 -9.07 9.23 -14.59
CA ASP A 210 -10.26 8.59 -14.01
C ASP A 210 -9.99 7.99 -12.61
N PHE A 211 -8.78 7.44 -12.40
CA PHE A 211 -8.35 6.93 -11.09
C PHE A 211 -8.16 8.02 -10.03
N GLY A 212 -8.17 9.30 -10.43
CA GLY A 212 -7.97 10.46 -9.57
C GLY A 212 -6.50 10.88 -9.50
N THR A 213 -5.98 11.38 -10.62
CA THR A 213 -4.62 11.91 -10.72
C THR A 213 -4.32 12.99 -9.69
N ALA A 214 -3.09 13.01 -9.19
CA ALA A 214 -2.59 14.08 -8.35
C ALA A 214 -1.60 14.97 -9.10
N ARG A 215 -1.63 16.27 -8.78
CA ARG A 215 -0.70 17.28 -9.32
C ARG A 215 0.62 17.34 -8.55
N THR A 216 0.65 16.83 -7.32
CA THR A 216 1.84 16.79 -6.47
C THR A 216 1.93 15.46 -5.75
N TRP A 217 3.11 15.13 -5.23
CA TRP A 217 3.34 13.93 -4.43
C TRP A 217 2.40 13.86 -3.23
N ASP A 218 2.41 14.89 -2.39
CA ASP A 218 1.60 14.93 -1.16
C ASP A 218 0.09 14.90 -1.44
N ASN A 219 -0.37 15.47 -2.55
CA ASN A 219 -1.78 15.39 -2.96
C ASN A 219 -2.18 13.95 -3.33
N ALA A 220 -1.26 13.18 -3.93
CA ALA A 220 -1.51 11.77 -4.23
C ALA A 220 -1.66 10.97 -2.93
N LEU A 221 -0.73 11.15 -2.00
CA LEU A 221 -0.76 10.50 -0.69
C LEU A 221 -2.04 10.88 0.06
N SER A 222 -2.40 12.16 0.12
CA SER A 222 -3.63 12.61 0.79
C SER A 222 -4.90 12.02 0.18
N SER A 223 -4.95 11.91 -1.16
CA SER A 223 -6.09 11.29 -1.86
C SER A 223 -6.19 9.79 -1.57
N SER A 224 -5.05 9.10 -1.54
CA SER A 224 -4.99 7.69 -1.15
C SER A 224 -5.33 7.49 0.34
N THR A 225 -4.92 8.39 1.23
CA THR A 225 -5.32 8.39 2.65
C THR A 225 -6.83 8.43 2.78
N ARG A 226 -7.51 9.39 2.14
CA ARG A 226 -8.99 9.47 2.15
C ARG A 226 -9.67 8.22 1.60
N SER A 227 -9.08 7.61 0.57
CA SER A 227 -9.60 6.36 -0.01
C SER A 227 -9.47 5.16 0.93
N PHE A 228 -8.53 5.19 1.88
CA PHE A 228 -8.29 4.09 2.83
C PHE A 228 -8.87 4.36 4.23
N GLU A 229 -9.24 5.61 4.55
CA GLU A 229 -9.92 5.98 5.80
C GLU A 229 -11.25 5.26 6.03
N HIS A 230 -11.85 4.69 4.98
CA HIS A 230 -13.10 3.90 5.07
C HIS A 230 -12.90 2.41 4.79
N LYS A 231 -11.66 1.96 4.57
CA LYS A 231 -11.36 0.55 4.27
C LYS A 231 -11.13 -0.25 5.54
N THR A 232 -11.63 -1.48 5.54
CA THR A 232 -11.37 -2.45 6.61
C THR A 232 -9.99 -3.09 6.41
N TYR A 233 -9.16 -3.04 7.44
CA TYR A 233 -7.82 -3.60 7.39
C TYR A 233 -7.88 -5.14 7.39
N ASN A 234 -7.20 -5.75 6.42
CA ASN A 234 -7.00 -7.17 6.32
C ASN A 234 -5.56 -7.45 5.90
N ILE A 235 -4.85 -8.24 6.70
CA ILE A 235 -3.42 -8.52 6.50
C ILE A 235 -3.08 -9.12 5.14
N PHE A 236 -4.01 -9.83 4.48
CA PHE A 236 -3.76 -10.51 3.21
C PHE A 236 -4.27 -9.74 1.99
N THR A 237 -5.33 -8.94 2.12
CA THR A 237 -6.01 -8.35 0.95
C THR A 237 -6.05 -6.82 0.97
N CYS A 238 -6.16 -6.20 2.14
CA CYS A 238 -6.24 -4.75 2.28
C CYS A 238 -5.36 -4.30 3.46
N ASN A 239 -4.07 -4.12 3.20
CA ASN A 239 -3.05 -3.88 4.23
C ASN A 239 -2.18 -2.65 3.88
N CYS A 240 -1.12 -2.45 4.65
CA CYS A 240 -0.16 -1.38 4.41
C CYS A 240 0.49 -1.43 3.01
N HIS A 241 0.70 -2.63 2.45
CA HIS A 241 1.22 -2.78 1.10
C HIS A 241 0.24 -2.36 0.01
N SER A 242 -1.06 -2.61 0.21
CA SER A 242 -2.08 -2.18 -0.75
C SER A 242 -2.27 -0.66 -0.71
N PHE A 243 -2.15 -0.06 0.48
CA PHE A 243 -2.11 1.40 0.64
C PHE A 243 -0.96 2.05 -0.13
N VAL A 244 0.28 1.57 0.06
CA VAL A 244 1.44 2.09 -0.69
C VAL A 244 1.29 1.85 -2.19
N ALA A 245 0.82 0.67 -2.60
CA ALA A 245 0.54 0.37 -4.01
C ALA A 245 -0.49 1.33 -4.62
N ASN A 246 -1.57 1.65 -3.90
CA ASN A 246 -2.56 2.64 -4.32
C ASN A 246 -1.94 4.02 -4.53
N CYS A 247 -1.09 4.46 -3.61
CA CYS A 247 -0.35 5.73 -3.74
C CYS A 247 0.53 5.74 -5.01
N LEU A 248 1.30 4.67 -5.25
CA LEU A 248 2.16 4.56 -6.43
C LEU A 248 1.36 4.51 -7.74
N ASN A 249 0.21 3.85 -7.74
CA ASN A 249 -0.71 3.83 -8.89
C ASN A 249 -1.28 5.22 -9.17
N ARG A 250 -1.64 5.97 -8.12
CA ARG A 250 -2.12 7.36 -8.24
C ARG A 250 -1.05 8.32 -8.75
N LEU A 251 0.22 8.02 -8.50
CA LEU A 251 1.37 8.73 -9.05
C LEU A 251 1.80 8.25 -10.44
N CYS A 252 1.21 7.16 -10.94
CA CYS A 252 1.71 6.38 -12.08
C CYS A 252 3.24 6.18 -12.01
N TYR A 253 3.76 5.84 -10.83
CA TYR A 253 5.19 5.83 -10.55
C TYR A 253 5.91 4.84 -11.48
N GLY A 254 6.97 5.31 -12.14
CA GLY A 254 7.70 4.53 -13.15
C GLY A 254 6.88 4.26 -14.42
N GLY A 255 5.86 5.07 -14.71
CA GLY A 255 4.98 4.91 -15.86
C GLY A 255 4.01 3.74 -15.76
N SER A 256 3.78 3.20 -14.55
CA SER A 256 2.88 2.06 -14.30
C SER A 256 1.75 2.42 -13.33
N MET A 257 0.55 1.92 -13.62
CA MET A 257 -0.61 1.92 -12.71
C MET A 257 -0.96 0.50 -12.22
N GLU A 258 -0.01 -0.43 -12.32
CA GLU A 258 -0.20 -1.84 -11.98
C GLU A 258 0.61 -2.25 -10.74
N TRP A 259 0.91 -1.29 -9.87
CA TRP A 259 1.47 -1.57 -8.55
C TRP A 259 0.48 -2.36 -7.71
N ASN A 260 1.00 -3.38 -7.04
CA ASN A 260 0.27 -4.23 -6.12
C ASN A 260 1.16 -4.53 -4.90
N MET A 261 0.58 -5.18 -3.90
CA MET A 261 1.26 -5.49 -2.64
C MET A 261 2.59 -6.22 -2.83
N VAL A 262 2.62 -7.20 -3.73
CA VAL A 262 3.79 -8.04 -4.01
C VAL A 262 4.90 -7.22 -4.65
N ASN A 263 4.58 -6.41 -5.66
CA ASN A 263 5.57 -5.61 -6.37
C ASN A 263 6.19 -4.53 -5.47
N VAL A 264 5.40 -3.95 -4.56
CA VAL A 264 5.90 -3.02 -3.55
C VAL A 264 6.85 -3.72 -2.57
N ALA A 265 6.46 -4.90 -2.07
CA ALA A 265 7.31 -5.70 -1.20
C ALA A 265 8.64 -6.05 -1.88
N ILE A 266 8.62 -6.55 -3.12
CA ILE A 266 9.82 -6.89 -3.89
C ILE A 266 10.69 -5.66 -4.12
N LEU A 267 10.10 -4.53 -4.53
CA LEU A 267 10.83 -3.28 -4.78
C LEU A 267 11.65 -2.87 -3.56
N LEU A 268 11.01 -2.83 -2.40
CA LEU A 268 11.64 -2.45 -1.15
C LEU A 268 12.66 -3.50 -0.69
N MET A 269 12.37 -4.79 -0.85
CA MET A 269 13.28 -5.86 -0.43
C MET A 269 14.59 -5.86 -1.23
N ILE A 270 14.52 -5.55 -2.53
CA ILE A 270 15.69 -5.51 -3.41
C ILE A 270 16.44 -4.17 -3.31
N LYS A 271 15.72 -3.03 -3.31
CA LYS A 271 16.34 -1.70 -3.40
C LYS A 271 16.44 -0.95 -2.07
N GLY A 272 15.75 -1.41 -1.02
CA GLY A 272 15.73 -0.75 0.27
C GLY A 272 17.08 -0.80 0.98
N LYS A 273 17.48 0.32 1.57
CA LYS A 273 18.70 0.46 2.38
C LYS A 273 18.38 0.27 3.85
N TRP A 274 19.27 -0.36 4.59
CA TRP A 274 19.18 -0.42 6.05
C TRP A 274 19.57 0.93 6.65
N ILE A 275 18.87 1.36 7.70
CA ILE A 275 19.17 2.63 8.37
C ILE A 275 20.52 2.58 9.08
N ASN A 276 20.77 1.51 9.83
CA ASN A 276 22.03 1.26 10.52
C ASN A 276 22.14 -0.23 10.89
N GLY A 277 23.29 -0.65 11.43
CA GLY A 277 23.50 -2.02 11.89
C GLY A 277 22.55 -2.45 13.02
N SER A 278 22.15 -1.52 13.90
CA SER A 278 21.18 -1.82 14.96
C SER A 278 19.81 -2.21 14.41
N SER A 279 19.39 -1.62 13.30
CA SER A 279 18.15 -2.00 12.62
C SER A 279 18.22 -3.40 12.03
N VAL A 280 19.38 -3.81 11.49
CA VAL A 280 19.60 -5.19 11.01
C VAL A 280 19.48 -6.17 12.16
N VAL A 281 20.20 -5.94 13.27
CA VAL A 281 20.15 -6.81 14.45
C VAL A 281 18.73 -6.90 14.98
N ARG A 282 18.04 -5.77 15.16
CA ARG A 282 16.64 -5.75 15.63
C ARG A 282 15.69 -6.55 14.73
N SER A 283 15.91 -6.54 13.41
CA SER A 283 15.07 -7.26 12.46
C SER A 283 15.30 -8.77 12.44
N PHE A 284 16.55 -9.25 12.60
CA PHE A 284 16.86 -10.67 12.46
C PHE A 284 17.11 -11.41 13.77
N LEU A 285 17.48 -10.71 14.85
CA LEU A 285 17.79 -11.33 16.14
C LEU A 285 16.62 -12.15 16.70
N PRO A 286 15.36 -11.68 16.72
CA PRO A 286 14.25 -12.49 17.22
C PRO A 286 14.07 -13.79 16.42
N CYS A 287 14.15 -13.71 15.09
CA CYS A 287 14.06 -14.89 14.21
C CYS A 287 15.22 -15.87 14.47
N ALA A 288 16.44 -15.36 14.66
CA ALA A 288 17.60 -16.18 14.96
C ALA A 288 17.45 -16.89 16.32
N VAL A 289 16.95 -16.21 17.34
CA VAL A 289 16.71 -16.80 18.68
C VAL A 289 15.63 -17.88 18.61
N VAL A 290 14.48 -17.58 18.00
CA VAL A 290 13.37 -18.55 17.85
C VAL A 290 13.84 -19.78 17.06
N THR A 291 14.59 -19.56 15.98
CA THR A 291 15.11 -20.65 15.14
C THR A 291 16.13 -21.49 15.89
N SER A 292 17.03 -20.86 16.65
CA SER A 292 18.03 -21.56 17.47
C SER A 292 17.36 -22.41 18.55
N LEU A 293 16.36 -21.87 19.25
CA LEU A 293 15.58 -22.60 20.26
C LEU A 293 14.81 -23.77 19.63
N GLY A 294 14.16 -23.55 18.48
CA GLY A 294 13.45 -24.60 17.75
C GLY A 294 14.38 -25.75 17.34
N VAL A 295 15.58 -25.44 16.85
CA VAL A 295 16.60 -26.44 16.52
C VAL A 295 17.11 -27.18 17.76
N VAL A 296 17.33 -26.49 18.89
CA VAL A 296 17.78 -27.13 20.13
C VAL A 296 16.73 -28.07 20.71
N LEU A 297 15.45 -27.70 20.66
CA LEU A 297 14.36 -28.47 21.28
C LEU A 297 13.83 -29.60 20.39
N VAL A 298 13.78 -29.38 19.06
CA VAL A 298 13.10 -30.29 18.11
C VAL A 298 14.09 -30.87 17.08
N GLY A 299 15.21 -30.22 16.84
CA GLY A 299 16.21 -30.63 15.83
C GLY A 299 15.91 -30.13 14.42
N TRP A 300 16.57 -30.73 13.42
CA TRP A 300 16.42 -30.41 12.00
C TRP A 300 14.98 -30.41 11.46
N PRO A 301 14.04 -31.26 11.93
CA PRO A 301 12.65 -31.22 11.48
C PRO A 301 11.97 -29.86 11.68
N PHE A 302 12.38 -29.09 12.69
CA PHE A 302 11.88 -27.74 12.92
C PHE A 302 12.15 -26.82 11.72
N LEU A 303 13.37 -26.87 11.16
CA LEU A 303 13.75 -26.05 10.00
C LEU A 303 12.95 -26.43 8.76
N ILE A 304 12.70 -27.74 8.57
CA ILE A 304 11.87 -28.24 7.47
C ILE A 304 10.43 -27.72 7.62
N GLY A 305 9.87 -27.81 8.83
CA GLY A 305 8.54 -27.31 9.14
C GLY A 305 8.43 -25.80 8.90
N LEU A 306 9.36 -25.01 9.44
CA LEU A 306 9.39 -23.55 9.29
C LEU A 306 9.54 -23.12 7.82
N SER A 307 10.44 -23.76 7.09
CA SER A 307 10.63 -23.50 5.65
C SER A 307 9.39 -23.87 4.84
N SER A 308 8.78 -25.03 5.12
CA SER A 308 7.58 -25.47 4.40
C SER A 308 6.40 -24.55 4.65
N PHE A 309 6.17 -24.16 5.90
CA PHE A 309 5.13 -23.21 6.28
C PHE A 309 5.34 -21.84 5.60
N SER A 310 6.56 -21.32 5.62
CA SER A 310 6.89 -20.03 5.00
C SER A 310 6.69 -20.05 3.48
N LEU A 311 7.12 -21.14 2.82
CA LEU A 311 6.93 -21.32 1.37
C LEU A 311 5.45 -21.43 1.00
N LEU A 312 4.66 -22.19 1.77
CA LEU A 312 3.22 -22.31 1.53
C LEU A 312 2.50 -20.98 1.73
N LEU A 313 2.82 -20.23 2.79
CA LEU A 313 2.25 -18.90 3.00
C LEU A 313 2.60 -17.94 1.87
N PHE A 314 3.86 -17.92 1.44
CA PHE A 314 4.30 -17.07 0.33
C PHE A 314 3.60 -17.46 -0.98
N ALA A 315 3.59 -18.76 -1.33
CA ALA A 315 2.94 -19.26 -2.52
C ALA A 315 1.43 -18.95 -2.52
N TRP A 316 0.75 -19.19 -1.39
CA TRP A 316 -0.65 -18.83 -1.22
C TRP A 316 -0.87 -17.33 -1.44
N PHE A 317 -0.05 -16.46 -0.85
CA PHE A 317 -0.18 -15.01 -0.99
C PHE A 317 -0.01 -14.54 -2.45
N ILE A 318 0.94 -15.12 -3.19
CA ILE A 318 1.12 -14.85 -4.63
C ILE A 318 -0.10 -15.32 -5.42
N ILE A 319 -0.55 -16.56 -5.21
CA ILE A 319 -1.73 -17.11 -5.90
C ILE A 319 -2.97 -16.26 -5.58
N ALA A 320 -3.20 -15.92 -4.32
CA ALA A 320 -4.27 -15.05 -3.89
C ALA A 320 -4.25 -13.73 -4.67
N THR A 321 -3.12 -13.02 -4.64
CA THR A 321 -2.96 -11.70 -5.26
C THR A 321 -3.17 -11.71 -6.78
N TYR A 322 -2.68 -12.74 -7.49
CA TYR A 322 -2.67 -12.74 -8.95
C TYR A 322 -3.82 -13.52 -9.59
N CYS A 323 -4.32 -14.57 -8.94
CA CYS A 323 -5.41 -15.40 -9.46
C CYS A 323 -6.78 -14.90 -9.00
N PHE A 324 -6.88 -14.19 -7.88
CA PHE A 324 -8.14 -13.66 -7.34
C PHE A 324 -8.19 -12.13 -7.40
N LYS A 325 -7.71 -11.54 -8.50
CA LYS A 325 -7.66 -10.08 -8.71
C LYS A 325 -8.99 -9.36 -8.43
N ASN A 326 -10.12 -9.99 -8.78
CA ASN A 326 -11.46 -9.43 -8.60
C ASN A 326 -11.94 -9.39 -7.13
N ILE A 327 -11.12 -9.85 -6.18
CA ILE A 327 -11.45 -9.93 -4.75
C ILE A 327 -10.54 -8.99 -3.92
N ILE A 328 -9.46 -8.46 -4.51
CA ILE A 328 -8.33 -7.88 -3.78
C ILE A 328 -8.03 -6.41 -4.16
N THR A 329 -8.62 -5.88 -5.24
CA THR A 329 -8.47 -4.47 -5.64
C THR A 329 -9.65 -3.63 -5.21
#